data_AF-I3C704-F1
#
_entry.id   AF-I3C704-F1
#
_cell.length_a   1.000
_cell.length_b   1.000
_cell.length_c   1.000
_cell.angle_alpha   90.00
_cell.angle_beta   90.00
_cell.angle_gamma   90.00
#
_symmetry.space_group_name_H-M   'P 1'
#
loop_
_entity.id
_entity.type
_entity.pdbx_description
1 polymer ?
#
loop_
_entity_poly.entity_id
_entity_poly.type
_entity_poly.pdbx_seq_one_letter_code
_entity_poly.pdbx_strand_id
1 'polypeptide(L)'
;MQYGICHLSIVPLRNEPQHTGELSSQVLYGDHFKVLEQRKKWSKIRLAFDKYEGWIENVQYQLIEEDLYHTIDKEPQVLSADLVEFVYDQQNNLIPIPLGCNIKTVSFLAASFDGESKHGIFPKGNIIETAFLYLNTPYLWGGKTPFGIDGSGLTQMVYKLNGYKLPRDAAQQSKQGEALSFIEESEPGDLAFFDDEEGNIVHVGIIMMDNYIIHAHGKVRIDRLDHTGIFNVDSKTHTHKLRVIKKIV
;
A
#
# COMPACT_ATOMS: atom_id res chain seq x y z
N MET A 1 13.17 -14.40 -19.12
CA MET A 1 12.03 -13.74 -18.44
C MET A 1 12.29 -12.24 -18.51
N GLN A 2 11.29 -11.37 -18.68
CA GLN A 2 11.51 -9.92 -18.75
C GLN A 2 11.24 -9.27 -17.40
N TYR A 3 11.97 -8.20 -17.09
CA TYR A 3 11.88 -7.46 -15.83
C TYR A 3 11.72 -5.96 -16.11
N GLY A 4 11.01 -5.27 -15.23
CA GLY A 4 10.75 -3.85 -15.38
C GLY A 4 10.78 -3.10 -14.06
N ILE A 5 10.91 -1.78 -14.17
CA ILE A 5 10.90 -0.82 -13.06
C ILE A 5 10.03 0.38 -13.41
N CYS A 6 9.33 0.90 -12.40
CA CYS A 6 8.60 2.14 -12.51
C CYS A 6 9.52 3.34 -12.26
N HIS A 7 9.64 4.21 -13.27
CA HIS A 7 10.41 5.46 -13.19
C HIS A 7 9.52 6.70 -13.05
N LEU A 8 8.19 6.49 -13.01
CA LEU A 8 7.19 7.54 -12.86
C LEU A 8 6.68 7.56 -11.42
N SER A 9 6.05 8.66 -11.03
CA SER A 9 5.53 8.88 -9.67
C SER A 9 4.53 7.80 -9.22
N ILE A 10 3.38 7.73 -9.88
CA ILE A 10 2.27 6.81 -9.58
C ILE A 10 1.71 6.32 -10.90
N VAL A 11 1.72 5.00 -11.10
CA VAL A 11 1.20 4.37 -12.31
C VAL A 11 0.05 3.44 -11.96
N PRO A 12 -1.11 3.51 -12.67
CA PRO A 12 -2.21 2.62 -12.41
C PRO A 12 -1.87 1.17 -12.78
N LEU A 13 -2.14 0.24 -11.87
CA LEU A 13 -2.16 -1.19 -12.15
C LEU A 13 -3.62 -1.62 -12.30
N ARG A 14 -3.99 -2.12 -13.48
CA ARG A 14 -5.38 -2.42 -13.83
C ARG A 14 -5.67 -3.91 -13.84
N ASN A 15 -6.92 -4.28 -13.64
CA ASN A 15 -7.37 -5.67 -13.77
C ASN A 15 -7.35 -6.17 -15.24
N GLU A 16 -7.49 -5.26 -16.20
CA GLU A 16 -7.58 -5.53 -17.63
C GLU A 16 -6.65 -4.63 -18.46
N PRO A 17 -6.19 -5.07 -19.65
CA PRO A 17 -5.29 -4.32 -20.53
C PRO A 17 -6.03 -3.25 -21.36
N GLN A 18 -6.72 -2.33 -20.67
CA GLN A 18 -7.44 -1.23 -21.28
C GLN A 18 -7.50 -0.02 -20.34
N HIS A 19 -7.56 1.20 -20.89
CA HIS A 19 -7.53 2.43 -20.08
C HIS A 19 -8.75 2.56 -19.14
N THR A 20 -9.88 1.95 -19.50
CA THR A 20 -11.12 1.89 -18.72
C THR A 20 -11.15 0.73 -17.73
N GLY A 21 -10.14 -0.15 -17.73
CA GLY A 21 -10.06 -1.28 -16.81
C GLY A 21 -10.00 -0.78 -15.38
N GLU A 22 -10.59 -1.51 -14.45
CA GLU A 22 -10.65 -1.09 -13.04
C GLU A 22 -9.24 -0.96 -12.46
N LEU A 23 -9.04 0.07 -11.64
CA LEU A 23 -7.81 0.23 -10.87
C LEU A 23 -7.78 -0.82 -9.77
N SER A 24 -6.87 -1.80 -9.87
CA SER A 24 -6.71 -2.84 -8.85
C SER A 24 -5.62 -2.50 -7.82
N SER A 25 -4.57 -1.80 -8.26
CA SER A 25 -3.50 -1.31 -7.40
C SER A 25 -2.75 -0.16 -8.07
N GLN A 26 -1.66 0.29 -7.48
CA GLN A 26 -0.75 1.28 -8.05
C GLN A 26 0.69 0.73 -8.08
N VAL A 27 1.48 1.18 -9.04
CA VAL A 27 2.93 0.96 -9.10
C VAL A 27 3.59 2.30 -8.81
N LEU A 28 4.37 2.38 -7.74
CA LEU A 28 5.00 3.63 -7.30
C LEU A 28 6.42 3.74 -7.88
N TYR A 29 6.97 4.95 -7.88
CA TYR A 29 8.36 5.17 -8.27
C TYR A 29 9.31 4.17 -7.58
N GLY A 30 10.14 3.51 -8.37
CA GLY A 30 11.10 2.51 -7.91
C GLY A 30 10.53 1.12 -7.60
N ASP A 31 9.22 0.91 -7.71
CA ASP A 31 8.66 -0.43 -7.68
C ASP A 31 9.18 -1.20 -8.92
N HIS A 32 9.67 -2.42 -8.68
CA HIS A 32 10.20 -3.31 -9.71
C HIS A 32 9.38 -4.60 -9.76
N PHE A 33 9.37 -5.25 -10.91
CA PHE A 33 8.45 -6.33 -11.20
C PHE A 33 8.95 -7.26 -12.31
N LYS A 34 8.33 -8.44 -12.37
CA LYS A 34 8.48 -9.37 -13.49
C LYS A 34 7.38 -9.10 -14.52
N VAL A 35 7.72 -9.14 -15.79
CA VAL A 35 6.75 -9.12 -16.90
C VAL A 35 6.34 -10.56 -17.21
N LEU A 36 5.06 -10.87 -17.00
CA LEU A 36 4.49 -12.20 -17.19
C LEU A 36 3.99 -12.40 -18.62
N GLU A 37 3.39 -11.36 -19.18
CA GLU A 37 2.85 -11.34 -20.54
C GLU A 37 3.03 -9.93 -21.11
N GLN A 38 3.48 -9.82 -22.36
CA GLN A 38 3.63 -8.54 -23.05
C GLN A 38 2.77 -8.53 -24.32
N ARG A 39 1.89 -7.55 -24.43
CA ARG A 39 1.08 -7.23 -25.61
C ARG A 39 1.59 -5.93 -26.23
N LYS A 40 1.02 -5.54 -27.38
CA LYS A 40 1.42 -4.35 -28.15
C LYS A 40 1.49 -3.06 -27.31
N LYS A 41 0.49 -2.81 -26.45
CA LYS A 41 0.39 -1.61 -25.62
C LYS A 41 0.47 -1.87 -24.12
N TRP A 42 0.23 -3.10 -23.69
CA TRP A 42 0.03 -3.45 -22.29
C TRP A 42 0.89 -4.64 -21.90
N SER A 43 1.34 -4.66 -20.65
CA SER A 43 2.04 -5.79 -20.07
C SER A 43 1.35 -6.22 -18.79
N LYS A 44 1.16 -7.53 -18.63
CA LYS A 44 0.77 -8.12 -17.36
C LYS A 44 2.04 -8.30 -16.53
N ILE A 45 2.07 -7.72 -15.35
CA ILE A 45 3.24 -7.72 -14.47
C ILE A 45 2.92 -8.38 -13.13
N ARG A 46 3.97 -8.77 -12.41
CA ARG A 46 3.92 -9.21 -11.02
C ARG A 46 4.91 -8.42 -10.18
N LEU A 47 4.41 -7.64 -9.22
CA LEU A 47 5.22 -6.81 -8.33
C LEU A 47 6.17 -7.67 -7.50
N ALA A 48 7.41 -7.19 -7.30
CA ALA A 48 8.38 -7.91 -6.47
C ALA A 48 7.97 -7.89 -4.98
N PHE A 49 7.43 -6.77 -4.50
CA PHE A 49 7.11 -6.55 -3.09
C PHE A 49 6.05 -7.50 -2.55
N ASP A 50 4.84 -7.50 -3.11
CA ASP A 50 3.67 -8.25 -2.60
C ASP A 50 3.22 -9.39 -3.52
N LYS A 51 3.89 -9.58 -4.67
CA LYS A 51 3.53 -10.55 -5.72
C LYS A 51 2.17 -10.27 -6.38
N TYR A 52 1.63 -9.07 -6.22
CA TYR A 52 0.37 -8.68 -6.84
C TYR A 52 0.53 -8.57 -8.36
N GLU A 53 -0.53 -8.95 -9.08
CA GLU A 53 -0.56 -8.95 -10.54
C GLU A 53 -1.54 -7.93 -11.11
N GLY A 54 -1.23 -7.42 -12.29
CA GLY A 54 -2.15 -6.60 -13.06
C GLY A 54 -1.51 -6.07 -14.33
N TRP A 55 -2.22 -5.19 -15.02
CA TRP A 55 -1.84 -4.64 -16.31
C TRP A 55 -1.36 -3.19 -16.19
N ILE A 56 -0.22 -2.92 -16.82
CA ILE A 56 0.40 -1.60 -16.94
C ILE A 56 0.61 -1.29 -18.42
N GLU A 57 0.57 -0.01 -18.80
CA GLU A 57 0.89 0.39 -20.17
C GLU A 57 2.40 0.36 -20.42
N ASN A 58 2.82 -0.14 -21.59
CA ASN A 58 4.23 -0.33 -21.92
C ASN A 58 5.06 0.97 -21.91
N VAL A 59 4.40 2.12 -22.06
CA VAL A 59 5.04 3.44 -22.07
C VAL A 59 5.29 4.00 -20.65
N GLN A 60 4.76 3.35 -19.61
CA GLN A 60 4.82 3.84 -18.23
C GLN A 60 5.91 3.17 -17.38
N TYR A 61 6.70 2.28 -17.96
CA TYR A 61 7.79 1.61 -17.26
C TYR A 61 9.02 1.45 -18.17
N GLN A 62 10.15 1.13 -17.55
CA GLN A 62 11.40 0.83 -18.26
C GLN A 62 11.75 -0.64 -18.03
N LEU A 63 12.25 -1.31 -19.07
CA LEU A 63 12.83 -2.64 -18.93
C LEU A 63 14.18 -2.54 -18.22
N ILE A 64 14.47 -3.53 -17.38
CA ILE A 64 15.76 -3.67 -16.70
C ILE A 64 16.33 -5.06 -16.91
N GLU A 65 17.65 -5.16 -16.82
CA GLU A 65 18.35 -6.43 -16.85
C GLU A 65 18.00 -7.29 -15.62
N GLU A 66 18.07 -8.61 -15.79
CA GLU A 66 17.76 -9.59 -14.74
C GLU A 66 18.67 -9.42 -13.51
N ASP A 67 19.96 -9.16 -13.73
CA ASP A 67 20.93 -8.94 -12.66
C ASP A 67 20.59 -7.70 -11.83
N LEU A 68 20.10 -6.62 -12.47
CA LEU A 68 19.66 -5.41 -11.79
C LEU A 68 18.40 -5.69 -10.96
N TYR A 69 17.41 -6.40 -11.52
CA TYR A 69 16.23 -6.83 -10.77
C TYR A 69 16.62 -7.58 -9.49
N HIS A 70 17.52 -8.55 -9.60
CA HIS A 70 17.97 -9.34 -8.45
C HIS A 70 18.80 -8.55 -7.43
N THR A 71 19.53 -7.53 -7.89
CA THR A 71 20.26 -6.61 -7.00
C THR A 71 19.28 -5.79 -6.18
N ILE A 72 18.30 -5.16 -6.84
CA ILE A 72 17.26 -4.37 -6.17
C ILE A 72 16.43 -5.24 -5.20
N ASP A 73 16.09 -6.48 -5.57
CA ASP A 73 15.27 -7.37 -4.72
C ASP A 73 16.01 -7.81 -3.44
N LYS A 74 17.35 -7.89 -3.47
CA LYS A 74 18.18 -8.26 -2.31
C LYS A 74 18.47 -7.10 -1.37
N GLU A 75 18.53 -5.88 -1.88
CA GLU A 75 18.82 -4.72 -1.05
C GLU A 75 17.67 -4.41 -0.07
N PRO A 76 17.95 -3.92 1.15
CA PRO A 76 16.92 -3.42 2.05
C PRO A 76 16.04 -2.36 1.39
N GLN A 77 14.78 -2.24 1.81
CA GLN A 77 13.91 -1.18 1.33
C GLN A 77 14.38 0.17 1.90
N VAL A 78 14.44 1.18 1.04
CA VAL A 78 14.64 2.58 1.42
C VAL A 78 13.50 3.36 0.78
N LEU A 79 12.66 3.96 1.59
CA LEU A 79 11.38 4.53 1.18
C LEU A 79 11.37 6.04 1.40
N SER A 80 10.67 6.80 0.55
CA SER A 80 10.39 8.22 0.81
C SER A 80 9.63 8.36 2.12
N ALA A 81 9.99 9.35 2.94
CA ALA A 81 9.47 9.50 4.30
C ALA A 81 8.40 10.60 4.45
N ASP A 82 8.38 11.59 3.56
CA ASP A 82 7.39 12.67 3.55
C ASP A 82 6.21 12.41 2.61
N LEU A 83 5.12 13.18 2.79
CA LEU A 83 3.90 13.06 1.97
C LEU A 83 4.18 13.24 0.48
N VAL A 84 5.03 14.22 0.15
CA VAL A 84 5.49 14.53 -1.20
C VAL A 84 6.95 14.93 -1.13
N GLU A 85 7.76 14.22 -1.90
CA GLU A 85 9.18 14.54 -2.12
C GLU A 85 9.44 14.65 -3.61
N PHE A 86 10.69 14.91 -3.98
CA PHE A 86 11.08 15.11 -5.35
C PHE A 86 12.31 14.28 -5.72
N VAL A 87 12.26 13.72 -6.91
CA VAL A 87 13.41 13.09 -7.58
C VAL A 87 13.75 13.93 -8.80
N TYR A 88 15.04 14.10 -9.08
CA TYR A 88 15.53 14.76 -10.27
C TYR A 88 16.05 13.71 -11.25
N ASP A 89 15.48 13.68 -12.47
CA ASP A 89 15.96 12.78 -13.51
C ASP A 89 17.33 13.22 -14.09
N GLN A 90 17.85 12.46 -15.06
CA GLN A 90 19.13 12.75 -15.71
C GLN A 90 19.19 14.11 -16.43
N GLN A 91 18.03 14.66 -16.81
CA GLN A 91 17.90 15.97 -17.44
C GLN A 91 17.59 17.07 -16.41
N ASN A 92 17.66 16.74 -15.11
CA ASN A 92 17.34 17.62 -14.00
C ASN A 92 15.86 18.07 -13.99
N ASN A 93 14.96 17.29 -14.61
CA ASN A 93 13.53 17.51 -14.46
C ASN A 93 13.04 16.97 -13.13
N LEU A 94 12.10 17.68 -12.53
CA LEU A 94 11.51 17.36 -11.24
C LEU A 94 10.37 16.34 -11.39
N ILE A 95 10.45 15.25 -10.64
CA ILE A 95 9.39 14.23 -10.53
C ILE A 95 8.89 14.22 -9.08
N PRO A 96 7.66 14.70 -8.80
CA PRO A 96 7.09 14.59 -7.46
C PRO A 96 6.78 13.12 -7.15
N ILE A 97 7.22 12.62 -6.02
CA ILE A 97 6.99 11.24 -5.58
C ILE A 97 6.24 11.23 -4.24
N PRO A 98 5.21 10.39 -4.06
CA PRO A 98 4.51 10.28 -2.79
C PRO A 98 5.30 9.50 -1.74
N LEU A 99 4.81 9.55 -0.50
CA LEU A 99 5.20 8.69 0.61
C LEU A 99 5.25 7.19 0.22
N GLY A 100 6.35 6.52 0.53
CA GLY A 100 6.52 5.07 0.33
C GLY A 100 7.02 4.61 -1.05
N CYS A 101 7.49 5.53 -1.88
CA CYS A 101 8.26 5.26 -3.10
C CYS A 101 9.64 4.67 -2.76
N ASN A 102 10.18 3.83 -3.63
CA ASN A 102 11.40 3.07 -3.36
C ASN A 102 12.66 3.83 -3.84
N ILE A 103 13.22 4.62 -2.93
CA ILE A 103 14.32 5.56 -3.17
C ILE A 103 15.65 4.89 -3.49
N LYS A 104 15.88 3.64 -3.04
CA LYS A 104 17.13 2.94 -3.37
C LYS A 104 17.36 2.80 -4.88
N THR A 105 16.28 2.87 -5.66
CA THR A 105 16.35 2.76 -7.12
C THR A 105 16.72 4.03 -7.85
N VAL A 106 16.78 5.16 -7.14
CA VAL A 106 17.16 6.46 -7.70
C VAL A 106 18.54 6.38 -8.37
N SER A 107 19.52 5.76 -7.71
CA SER A 107 20.87 5.56 -8.27
C SER A 107 20.87 4.67 -9.51
N PHE A 108 20.07 3.59 -9.52
CA PHE A 108 19.94 2.68 -10.67
C PHE A 108 19.25 3.31 -11.88
N LEU A 109 18.39 4.30 -11.65
CA LEU A 109 17.74 5.11 -12.69
C LEU A 109 18.60 6.31 -13.12
N ALA A 110 19.81 6.46 -12.55
CA ALA A 110 20.68 7.63 -12.71
C ALA A 110 19.94 8.95 -12.45
N ALA A 111 19.03 8.91 -11.48
CA ALA A 111 18.37 10.07 -10.91
C ALA A 111 19.06 10.50 -9.62
N SER A 112 18.63 11.62 -9.04
CA SER A 112 19.08 12.07 -7.72
C SER A 112 17.90 12.40 -6.80
N PHE A 113 18.14 12.29 -5.50
CA PHE A 113 17.15 12.48 -4.44
C PHE A 113 17.88 13.03 -3.21
N ASP A 114 17.33 14.09 -2.63
CA ASP A 114 17.88 14.81 -1.47
C ASP A 114 16.87 14.95 -0.32
N GLY A 115 15.73 14.24 -0.41
CA GLY A 115 14.70 14.21 0.62
C GLY A 115 14.98 13.25 1.78
N GLU A 116 14.00 13.10 2.66
CA GLU A 116 14.05 12.23 3.82
C GLU A 116 13.70 10.80 3.44
N SER A 117 14.41 9.83 4.02
CA SER A 117 14.16 8.42 3.72
C SER A 117 14.04 7.56 4.97
N LYS A 118 13.19 6.54 4.88
CA LYS A 118 12.90 5.59 5.94
C LYS A 118 13.32 4.18 5.52
N HIS A 119 14.00 3.47 6.41
CA HIS A 119 14.47 2.10 6.17
C HIS A 119 14.54 1.32 7.49
N GLY A 120 14.48 0.00 7.41
CA GLY A 120 14.51 -0.89 8.57
C GLY A 120 13.14 -1.19 9.18
N ILE A 121 13.16 -1.83 10.35
CA ILE A 121 11.97 -2.25 11.10
C ILE A 121 11.79 -1.29 12.28
N PHE A 122 10.59 -0.74 12.43
CA PHE A 122 10.25 0.20 13.49
C PHE A 122 9.38 -0.48 14.55
N PRO A 123 9.43 -0.05 15.82
CA PRO A 123 8.54 -0.55 16.86
C PRO A 123 7.06 -0.43 16.49
N LYS A 124 6.22 -1.34 17.01
CA LYS A 124 4.77 -1.40 16.75
C LYS A 124 4.05 -0.04 16.96
N GLY A 125 4.50 0.77 17.93
CA GLY A 125 3.93 2.10 18.19
C GLY A 125 3.98 3.06 16.98
N ASN A 126 5.00 2.95 16.12
CA ASN A 126 5.13 3.81 14.93
C ASN A 126 4.09 3.51 13.84
N ILE A 127 3.41 2.37 13.89
CA ILE A 127 2.29 2.04 12.98
C ILE A 127 1.21 3.11 13.10
N ILE A 128 0.86 3.52 14.32
CA ILE A 128 -0.18 4.52 14.55
C ILE A 128 0.28 5.90 14.09
N GLU A 129 1.51 6.31 14.42
CA GLU A 129 2.09 7.58 13.97
C GLU A 129 2.09 7.68 12.44
N THR A 130 2.47 6.59 11.76
CA THR A 130 2.49 6.54 10.29
C THR A 130 1.07 6.57 9.72
N ALA A 131 0.10 5.92 10.37
CA ALA A 131 -1.30 5.95 9.92
C ALA A 131 -1.89 7.37 9.97
N PHE A 132 -1.50 8.19 10.96
CA PHE A 132 -1.93 9.59 11.04
C PHE A 132 -1.49 10.45 9.85
N LEU A 133 -0.38 10.13 9.17
CA LEU A 133 0.05 10.83 7.96
C LEU A 133 -0.99 10.72 6.83
N TYR A 134 -1.80 9.67 6.83
CA TYR A 134 -2.86 9.46 5.85
C TYR A 134 -4.20 10.10 6.24
N LEU A 135 -4.34 10.69 7.43
CA LEU A 135 -5.62 11.23 7.89
C LEU A 135 -6.19 12.24 6.88
N ASN A 136 -7.48 12.12 6.57
CA ASN A 136 -8.20 12.86 5.53
C ASN A 136 -7.83 12.55 4.08
N THR A 137 -6.90 11.63 3.79
CA THR A 137 -6.67 11.14 2.42
C THR A 137 -7.99 10.64 1.81
N PRO A 138 -8.39 11.11 0.62
CA PRO A 138 -9.63 10.64 -0.02
C PRO A 138 -9.61 9.13 -0.26
N TYR A 139 -10.77 8.49 -0.14
CA TYR A 139 -10.88 7.10 -0.52
C TYR A 139 -10.73 6.95 -2.04
N LEU A 140 -9.85 6.05 -2.47
CA LEU A 140 -9.68 5.66 -3.86
C LEU A 140 -9.49 4.15 -3.96
N TRP A 141 -10.43 3.47 -4.59
CA TRP A 141 -10.32 2.04 -4.88
C TRP A 141 -9.04 1.74 -5.67
N GLY A 142 -8.24 0.77 -5.22
CA GLY A 142 -6.94 0.46 -5.79
C GLY A 142 -5.80 1.41 -5.35
N GLY A 143 -6.09 2.47 -4.61
CA GLY A 143 -5.13 3.50 -4.19
C GLY A 143 -4.17 3.06 -3.08
N LYS A 144 -2.95 3.59 -3.10
CA LYS A 144 -1.86 3.32 -2.14
C LYS A 144 -1.08 4.58 -1.73
N THR A 145 -1.64 5.78 -1.89
CA THR A 145 -0.88 7.02 -1.69
C THR A 145 -1.68 8.06 -0.89
N PRO A 146 -1.03 9.10 -0.34
CA PRO A 146 -1.73 10.22 0.31
C PRO A 146 -2.68 11.02 -0.60
N PHE A 147 -2.66 10.77 -1.92
CA PHE A 147 -3.58 11.38 -2.89
C PHE A 147 -4.84 10.55 -3.15
N GLY A 148 -4.91 9.34 -2.59
CA GLY A 148 -6.00 8.42 -2.78
C GLY A 148 -5.61 7.03 -2.29
N ILE A 149 -6.39 6.48 -1.36
CA ILE A 149 -6.09 5.20 -0.73
C ILE A 149 -7.34 4.41 -0.38
N ASP A 150 -7.30 3.09 -0.50
CA ASP A 150 -8.35 2.21 0.00
C ASP A 150 -7.97 1.56 1.35
N GLY A 151 -8.86 0.77 1.93
CA GLY A 151 -8.66 0.18 3.26
C GLY A 151 -7.42 -0.69 3.34
N SER A 152 -7.22 -1.60 2.39
CA SER A 152 -6.07 -2.51 2.39
C SER A 152 -4.79 -1.86 1.87
N GLY A 153 -4.89 -0.81 1.06
CA GLY A 153 -3.77 0.05 0.67
C GLY A 153 -3.25 0.84 1.86
N LEU A 154 -4.14 1.36 2.72
CA LEU A 154 -3.76 2.05 3.95
C LEU A 154 -2.96 1.13 4.87
N THR A 155 -3.49 -0.04 5.19
CA THR A 155 -2.78 -1.01 6.05
C THR A 155 -1.47 -1.46 5.42
N GLN A 156 -1.46 -1.77 4.10
CA GLN A 156 -0.26 -2.19 3.40
C GLN A 156 0.83 -1.12 3.47
N MET A 157 0.52 0.15 3.21
CA MET A 157 1.50 1.22 3.17
C MET A 157 2.00 1.59 4.56
N VAL A 158 1.12 1.67 5.56
CA VAL A 158 1.50 1.92 6.95
C VAL A 158 2.45 0.83 7.44
N TYR A 159 2.15 -0.44 7.18
CA TYR A 159 3.05 -1.54 7.56
C TYR A 159 4.35 -1.52 6.77
N LYS A 160 4.30 -1.28 5.44
CA LYS A 160 5.48 -1.19 4.56
C LYS A 160 6.47 -0.14 5.07
N LEU A 161 5.97 1.05 5.43
CA LEU A 161 6.77 2.16 5.96
C LEU A 161 7.37 1.87 7.33
N ASN A 162 6.86 0.88 8.07
CA ASN A 162 7.40 0.44 9.34
C ASN A 162 8.22 -0.86 9.23
N GLY A 163 8.53 -1.31 8.00
CA GLY A 163 9.38 -2.46 7.74
C GLY A 163 8.65 -3.81 7.69
N TYR A 164 7.32 -3.80 7.76
CA TYR A 164 6.50 -5.01 7.77
C TYR A 164 5.78 -5.20 6.44
N LYS A 165 5.76 -6.45 5.95
CA LYS A 165 5.15 -6.78 4.67
C LYS A 165 3.72 -7.28 4.85
N LEU A 166 2.81 -6.70 4.07
CA LEU A 166 1.42 -7.15 3.94
C LEU A 166 1.05 -7.39 2.46
N PRO A 167 0.22 -8.41 2.17
CA PRO A 167 -0.46 -8.55 0.89
C PRO A 167 -1.31 -7.32 0.53
N ARG A 168 -1.69 -7.18 -0.74
CA ARG A 168 -2.44 -6.02 -1.23
C ARG A 168 -3.92 -6.02 -0.82
N ASP A 169 -4.54 -7.20 -0.81
CA ASP A 169 -5.98 -7.33 -0.61
C ASP A 169 -6.32 -7.65 0.86
N ALA A 170 -7.40 -7.06 1.37
CA ALA A 170 -7.88 -7.28 2.74
C ALA A 170 -8.10 -8.77 3.04
N ALA A 171 -8.68 -9.52 2.10
CA ALA A 171 -8.92 -10.96 2.25
C ALA A 171 -7.64 -11.81 2.34
N GLN A 172 -6.51 -11.32 1.81
CA GLN A 172 -5.21 -11.97 1.95
C GLN A 172 -4.53 -11.54 3.26
N GLN A 173 -4.63 -10.26 3.61
CA GLN A 173 -4.12 -9.74 4.88
C GLN A 173 -4.77 -10.44 6.09
N SER A 174 -6.07 -10.74 6.04
CA SER A 174 -6.78 -11.45 7.13
C SER A 174 -6.29 -12.87 7.38
N LYS A 175 -5.51 -13.45 6.44
CA LYS A 175 -4.91 -14.78 6.58
C LYS A 175 -3.51 -14.74 7.19
N GLN A 176 -2.94 -13.55 7.40
CA GLN A 176 -1.63 -13.35 8.01
C GLN A 176 -1.75 -13.01 9.50
N GLY A 177 -0.77 -13.44 10.30
CA GLY A 177 -0.70 -13.15 11.73
C GLY A 177 -1.57 -14.05 12.60
N GLU A 178 -1.57 -13.76 13.90
CA GLU A 178 -2.31 -14.49 14.93
C GLU A 178 -3.74 -13.94 15.05
N ALA A 179 -4.73 -14.84 15.11
CA ALA A 179 -6.12 -14.44 15.32
C ALA A 179 -6.38 -14.16 16.81
N LEU A 180 -6.95 -13.00 17.11
CA LEU A 180 -7.40 -12.66 18.46
C LEU A 180 -8.89 -12.98 18.60
N SER A 181 -9.29 -13.48 19.77
CA SER A 181 -10.68 -13.89 20.02
C SER A 181 -11.54 -12.70 20.42
N PHE A 182 -10.96 -11.75 21.14
CA PHE A 182 -11.68 -10.63 21.75
C PHE A 182 -11.02 -9.29 21.42
N ILE A 183 -11.81 -8.23 21.36
CA ILE A 183 -11.29 -6.88 21.09
C ILE A 183 -10.41 -6.38 22.24
N GLU A 184 -10.69 -6.84 23.46
CA GLU A 184 -9.92 -6.51 24.67
C GLU A 184 -8.50 -7.09 24.66
N GLU A 185 -8.23 -8.10 23.83
CA GLU A 185 -6.90 -8.66 23.61
C GLU A 185 -6.07 -7.83 22.61
N SER A 186 -6.72 -6.93 21.86
CA SER A 186 -6.07 -6.18 20.80
C SER A 186 -5.20 -5.05 21.33
N GLU A 187 -4.12 -4.77 20.60
CA GLU A 187 -3.19 -3.69 20.87
C GLU A 187 -3.21 -2.67 19.73
N PRO A 188 -2.88 -1.38 19.99
CA PRO A 188 -2.69 -0.42 18.94
C PRO A 188 -1.72 -0.91 17.87
N GLY A 189 -2.16 -0.87 16.62
CA GLY A 189 -1.43 -1.38 15.46
C GLY A 189 -1.99 -2.70 14.92
N ASP A 190 -2.78 -3.46 15.69
CA ASP A 190 -3.43 -4.68 15.18
C ASP A 190 -4.46 -4.36 14.10
N LEU A 191 -4.80 -5.35 13.27
CA LEU A 191 -5.74 -5.17 12.16
C LEU A 191 -7.11 -5.75 12.48
N ALA A 192 -8.17 -4.97 12.29
CA ALA A 192 -9.54 -5.44 12.32
C ALA A 192 -10.06 -5.62 10.89
N PHE A 193 -10.68 -6.77 10.62
CA PHE A 193 -11.25 -7.12 9.32
C PHE A 193 -12.76 -7.27 9.40
N PHE A 194 -13.44 -6.87 8.33
CA PHE A 194 -14.89 -6.79 8.29
C PHE A 194 -15.45 -7.52 7.07
N ASP A 195 -16.56 -8.23 7.28
CA ASP A 195 -17.23 -9.02 6.24
C ASP A 195 -18.48 -8.35 5.66
N ASP A 196 -18.83 -8.75 4.44
CA ASP A 196 -20.14 -8.48 3.84
C ASP A 196 -21.19 -9.52 4.29
N GLU A 197 -22.40 -9.43 3.75
CA GLU A 197 -23.50 -10.36 4.08
C GLU A 197 -23.19 -11.81 3.65
N GLU A 198 -22.32 -12.00 2.66
CA GLU A 198 -21.88 -13.31 2.17
C GLU A 198 -20.70 -13.89 2.98
N GLY A 199 -20.14 -13.11 3.91
CA GLY A 199 -19.01 -13.49 4.76
C GLY A 199 -17.64 -13.28 4.10
N ASN A 200 -17.57 -12.55 2.99
CA ASN A 200 -16.31 -12.19 2.35
C ASN A 200 -15.69 -10.98 3.05
N ILE A 201 -14.36 -11.02 3.25
CA ILE A 201 -13.65 -9.86 3.83
C ILE A 201 -13.58 -8.74 2.78
N VAL A 202 -14.28 -7.64 3.04
CA VAL A 202 -14.39 -6.49 2.13
C VAL A 202 -13.71 -5.23 2.66
N HIS A 203 -13.40 -5.18 3.96
CA HIS A 203 -12.81 -3.99 4.58
C HIS A 203 -11.80 -4.34 5.68
N VAL A 204 -10.88 -3.43 5.93
CA VAL A 204 -9.85 -3.54 6.97
C VAL A 204 -9.52 -2.15 7.55
N GLY A 205 -9.14 -2.10 8.82
CA GLY A 205 -8.60 -0.92 9.47
C GLY A 205 -7.59 -1.27 10.56
N ILE A 206 -6.89 -0.25 11.07
CA ILE A 206 -5.85 -0.38 12.08
C ILE A 206 -6.45 0.01 13.43
N ILE A 207 -6.42 -0.92 14.39
CA ILE A 207 -6.89 -0.71 15.75
C ILE A 207 -5.98 0.31 16.45
N MET A 208 -6.60 1.21 17.18
CA MET A 208 -5.97 2.24 18.00
C MET A 208 -6.34 2.03 19.47
N MET A 209 -5.73 2.82 20.35
CA MET A 209 -6.06 2.80 21.78
C MET A 209 -7.54 3.13 22.01
N ASP A 210 -8.09 2.71 23.15
CA ASP A 210 -9.45 3.02 23.62
C ASP A 210 -10.57 2.60 22.66
N ASN A 211 -10.40 1.51 21.91
CA ASN A 211 -11.35 0.99 20.92
C ASN A 211 -11.67 2.01 19.81
N TYR A 212 -10.65 2.73 19.34
CA TYR A 212 -10.71 3.49 18.09
C TYR A 212 -10.12 2.67 16.94
N ILE A 213 -10.51 3.03 15.72
CA ILE A 213 -9.96 2.43 14.51
C ILE A 213 -9.72 3.51 13.46
N ILE A 214 -8.55 3.49 12.84
CA ILE A 214 -8.27 4.30 11.64
C ILE A 214 -8.46 3.45 10.40
N HIS A 215 -9.28 3.93 9.47
CA HIS A 215 -9.65 3.19 8.25
C HIS A 215 -10.02 4.15 7.11
N ALA A 216 -10.04 3.65 5.88
CA ALA A 216 -10.44 4.42 4.70
C ALA A 216 -11.90 4.14 4.32
N HIS A 217 -12.80 5.09 4.54
CA HIS A 217 -14.21 5.02 4.12
C HIS A 217 -14.72 6.42 3.76
N GLY A 218 -14.85 6.70 2.45
CA GLY A 218 -15.01 8.05 1.89
C GLY A 218 -13.73 8.89 1.98
N LYS A 219 -13.08 8.87 3.14
CA LYS A 219 -11.70 9.33 3.39
C LYS A 219 -11.08 8.49 4.50
N VAL A 220 -9.77 8.60 4.69
CA VAL A 220 -9.12 8.09 5.90
C VAL A 220 -9.62 8.89 7.09
N ARG A 221 -10.19 8.18 8.07
CA ARG A 221 -10.81 8.77 9.26
C ARG A 221 -10.67 7.83 10.45
N ILE A 222 -11.02 8.35 11.61
CA ILE A 222 -11.01 7.61 12.88
C ILE A 222 -12.46 7.48 13.34
N ASP A 223 -12.87 6.24 13.62
CA ASP A 223 -14.20 5.89 14.13
C ASP A 223 -14.07 5.02 15.39
N ARG A 224 -15.20 4.74 16.05
CA ARG A 224 -15.26 3.82 17.18
C ARG A 224 -15.35 2.38 16.67
N LEU A 225 -14.71 1.47 17.39
CA LEU A 225 -14.78 0.03 17.16
C LEU A 225 -15.42 -0.64 18.38
N ASP A 226 -16.29 -1.61 18.13
CA ASP A 226 -16.79 -2.51 19.16
C ASP A 226 -16.95 -3.94 18.63
N HIS A 227 -17.52 -4.83 19.44
CA HIS A 227 -17.73 -6.24 19.10
C HIS A 227 -18.65 -6.46 17.90
N THR A 228 -19.47 -5.48 17.52
CA THR A 228 -20.31 -5.55 16.31
C THR A 228 -19.58 -5.00 15.08
N GLY A 229 -18.74 -3.97 15.26
CA GLY A 229 -17.82 -3.46 14.26
C GLY A 229 -17.64 -1.94 14.31
N ILE A 230 -17.53 -1.30 13.15
CA ILE A 230 -17.21 0.14 13.09
C ILE A 230 -18.49 0.96 13.30
N PHE A 231 -18.53 1.72 14.39
CA PHE A 231 -19.57 2.69 14.68
C PHE A 231 -19.14 4.09 14.23
N ASN A 232 -19.84 4.64 13.25
CA ASN A 232 -19.62 6.03 12.84
C ASN A 232 -20.45 6.98 13.70
N VAL A 233 -19.76 7.89 14.39
CA VAL A 233 -20.40 8.81 15.35
C VAL A 233 -21.29 9.84 14.64
N ASP A 234 -20.89 10.28 13.44
CA ASP A 234 -21.62 11.30 12.68
C ASP A 234 -22.97 10.78 12.17
N SER A 235 -23.00 9.58 11.58
CA SER A 235 -24.22 8.95 11.09
C SER A 235 -24.99 8.20 12.18
N LYS A 236 -24.36 7.92 13.32
CA LYS A 236 -24.88 7.10 14.44
C LYS A 236 -25.27 5.69 14.00
N THR A 237 -24.52 5.10 13.08
CA THR A 237 -24.79 3.76 12.54
C THR A 237 -23.54 2.90 12.52
N HIS A 238 -23.73 1.58 12.63
CA HIS A 238 -22.71 0.62 12.27
C HIS A 238 -22.56 0.58 10.75
N THR A 239 -21.31 0.63 10.30
CA THR A 239 -20.98 0.68 8.86
C THR A 239 -20.38 -0.63 8.37
N HIS A 240 -19.61 -1.31 9.20
CA HIS A 240 -18.89 -2.52 8.85
C HIS A 240 -19.01 -3.53 9.99
N LYS A 241 -19.27 -4.79 9.67
CA LYS A 241 -19.45 -5.87 10.63
C LYS A 241 -18.12 -6.56 10.94
N LEU A 242 -17.72 -6.58 12.21
CA LEU A 242 -16.44 -7.16 12.62
C LEU A 242 -16.44 -8.67 12.39
N ARG A 243 -15.38 -9.18 11.74
CA ARG A 243 -15.20 -10.60 11.47
C ARG A 243 -14.03 -11.21 12.23
N VAL A 244 -12.87 -10.58 12.18
CA VAL A 244 -11.66 -11.12 12.84
C VAL A 244 -10.67 -10.00 13.11
N ILE A 245 -9.93 -10.13 14.21
CA ILE A 245 -8.80 -9.27 14.55
C ILE A 245 -7.52 -10.08 14.36
N LYS A 246 -6.49 -9.45 13.80
CA LYS A 246 -5.18 -10.06 13.58
C LYS A 246 -4.06 -9.24 14.20
N LYS A 247 -3.25 -9.92 15.02
CA LYS A 247 -1.95 -9.44 15.45
C LYS A 247 -0.90 -9.83 14.42
N ILE A 248 -0.32 -8.84 13.76
CA ILE A 248 0.69 -9.03 12.70
C ILE A 248 2.11 -8.97 13.27
N VAL A 249 2.32 -8.12 14.28
CA VAL A 249 3.60 -7.84 14.95
C VAL A 249 3.42 -7.92 16.47
#